data_AF-A0AAT9S4V1-F1
#
_entry.id   AF-A0AAT9S4V1-F1
#
_cell.length_a   1.000
_cell.length_b   1.000
_cell.length_c   1.000
_cell.angle_alpha   90.00
_cell.angle_beta   90.00
_cell.angle_gamma   90.00
#
_symmetry.space_group_name_H-M   'P 1'
#
loop_
_entity.id
_entity.type
_entity.pdbx_description
1 polymer ?
#
loop_
_entity_poly.entity_id
_entity_poly.type
_entity_poly.pdbx_seq_one_letter_code
_entity_poly.pdbx_strand_id
1 'polypeptide(L)'
;MLRAHRTKSGLSLTQFAARVHFDPGHISKVETGKRSPSVSFAKACDRALNVGNTFIAIASALEAATRQQQGWVQPAQLPAAKRHFVGRHDDLHGLDGLLQGPEQTLAVPVAVINGPPGVGKTALAVQWAHRAVNEGHFPDGQLFVSLQGPEPDTAAAPFDVLEDLLRAVGVPPERIPAELDQRAATFRSYLHGREMLLVLDNAADAQQIRPLLPGSPGSAVVVTSRSRLPGLMPLVDAASLPLPELRQPEAAKLIGAVIGQVRADANPGAVAELAERCGRLPLALVLAAERIVSHQHHSAEALAAELKPQQARLNLAEGDVVLRDAFETSYKALDEQSARVFRGLGLLPGHLIDVASTASIAGVPPEEASLSLCNLAAAHLVQRHDERHYRMHDLLRAYAADLARQLNGNPGRAMANGHAADPIPPLNPPAATSLIA
;
A
#
# COMPACT_ATOMS: atom_id res chain seq x y z
N MET A 1 -4.42 0.94 46.85
CA MET A 1 -4.33 -0.50 46.49
C MET A 1 -2.89 -1.03 46.50
N LEU A 2 -1.96 -0.44 45.73
CA LEU A 2 -0.55 -0.87 45.67
C LEU A 2 0.13 -0.97 47.04
N ARG A 3 -0.01 0.06 47.88
CA ARG A 3 0.50 0.06 49.26
C ARG A 3 0.02 -1.14 50.07
N ALA A 4 -1.26 -1.50 49.95
CA ALA A 4 -1.86 -2.61 50.69
C ALA A 4 -1.28 -3.97 50.27
N HIS A 5 -1.09 -4.18 48.96
CA HIS A 5 -0.43 -5.40 48.46
C HIS A 5 1.04 -5.46 48.87
N ARG A 6 1.78 -4.35 48.76
CA ARG A 6 3.18 -4.29 49.21
C ARG A 6 3.32 -4.63 50.70
N THR A 7 2.49 -4.04 51.55
CA THR A 7 2.51 -4.31 52.99
C THR A 7 2.06 -5.73 53.32
N LYS A 8 1.08 -6.28 52.59
CA LYS A 8 0.63 -7.67 52.76
C LYS A 8 1.72 -8.68 52.37
N SER A 9 2.56 -8.34 51.40
CA SER A 9 3.75 -9.10 51.02
C SER A 9 4.97 -8.86 51.92
N GLY A 10 4.82 -8.08 53.01
CA GLY A 10 5.88 -7.83 54.00
C GLY A 10 7.02 -6.93 53.51
N LEU A 11 6.85 -6.19 52.41
CA LEU A 11 7.93 -5.42 51.80
C LEU A 11 7.97 -3.97 52.28
N SER A 12 9.15 -3.52 52.71
CA SER A 12 9.40 -2.09 52.91
C SER A 12 9.42 -1.35 51.55
N LEU A 13 9.24 -0.03 51.57
CA LEU A 13 9.24 0.78 50.35
C LEU A 13 10.57 0.62 49.58
N THR A 14 11.70 0.59 50.30
CA THR A 14 13.05 0.42 49.75
C THR A 14 13.26 -0.98 49.17
N GLN A 15 12.78 -2.03 49.86
CA GLN A 15 12.86 -3.41 49.35
C GLN A 15 12.00 -3.60 48.10
N PHE A 16 10.84 -2.97 48.06
CA PHE A 16 9.96 -3.01 46.90
C PHE A 16 10.57 -2.25 45.72
N ALA A 17 11.12 -1.06 45.94
CA ALA A 17 11.84 -0.26 44.95
C ALA A 17 12.96 -1.05 44.26
N ALA A 18 13.76 -1.78 45.03
CA ALA A 18 14.81 -2.65 44.50
C ALA A 18 14.25 -3.79 43.63
N ARG A 19 13.06 -4.33 43.96
CA ARG A 19 12.40 -5.41 43.21
C ARG A 19 11.76 -4.97 41.91
N VAL A 20 11.16 -3.79 41.89
CA VAL A 20 10.51 -3.27 40.66
C VAL A 20 11.46 -2.45 39.80
N HIS A 21 12.67 -2.13 40.29
CA HIS A 21 13.65 -1.25 39.64
C HIS A 21 13.12 0.17 39.39
N PHE A 22 12.39 0.74 40.36
CA PHE A 22 11.92 2.12 40.33
C PHE A 22 12.34 2.88 41.58
N ASP A 23 12.49 4.20 41.45
CA ASP A 23 12.81 5.11 42.55
C ASP A 23 11.75 5.02 43.68
N PRO A 24 12.16 4.92 44.97
CA PRO A 24 11.22 4.90 46.10
C PRO A 24 10.29 6.13 46.14
N GLY A 25 10.78 7.30 45.73
CA GLY A 25 10.00 8.53 45.63
C GLY A 25 8.92 8.44 44.53
N HIS A 26 9.21 7.80 43.41
CA HIS A 26 8.19 7.49 42.39
C HIS A 26 7.10 6.57 42.95
N ILE A 27 7.49 5.48 43.62
CA ILE A 27 6.54 4.51 44.21
C ILE A 27 5.65 5.18 45.26
N SER A 28 6.24 6.01 46.14
CA SER A 28 5.49 6.76 47.15
C SER A 28 4.46 7.70 46.53
N LYS A 29 4.80 8.40 45.43
CA LYS A 29 3.85 9.26 44.71
C LYS A 29 2.70 8.47 44.10
N VAL A 30 2.95 7.26 43.61
CA VAL A 30 1.90 6.36 43.11
C VAL A 30 1.03 5.81 44.26
N GLU A 31 1.64 5.36 45.36
CA GLU A 31 0.90 4.85 46.53
C GLU A 31 -0.01 5.90 47.19
N THR A 32 0.39 7.17 47.11
CA THR A 32 -0.37 8.31 47.65
C THR A 32 -1.32 8.95 46.65
N GLY A 33 -1.42 8.42 45.42
CA GLY A 33 -2.28 8.95 44.37
C GLY A 33 -1.84 10.30 43.79
N LYS A 34 -0.63 10.78 44.12
CA LYS A 34 -0.06 12.03 43.58
C LYS A 34 0.47 11.89 42.14
N ARG A 35 0.64 10.65 41.65
CA ARG A 35 1.03 10.35 40.27
C ARG A 35 0.35 9.08 39.80
N SER A 36 -0.19 9.09 38.58
CA SER A 36 -0.73 7.88 37.96
C SER A 36 0.41 6.90 37.60
N PRO A 37 0.23 5.59 37.84
CA PRO A 37 1.19 4.58 37.43
C PRO A 37 1.21 4.44 35.90
N SER A 38 2.40 4.28 35.30
CA SER A 38 2.51 3.85 33.90
C SER A 38 2.22 2.35 33.79
N VAL A 39 1.79 1.88 32.60
CA VAL A 39 1.63 0.43 32.34
C VAL A 39 2.92 -0.35 32.59
N SER A 40 4.09 0.21 32.24
CA SER A 40 5.39 -0.43 32.50
C SER A 40 5.69 -0.61 33.99
N PHE A 41 5.38 0.40 34.81
CA PHE A 41 5.51 0.33 36.26
C PHE A 41 4.52 -0.69 36.84
N ALA A 42 3.28 -0.70 36.34
CA ALA A 42 2.26 -1.64 36.76
C ALA A 42 2.63 -3.10 36.44
N LYS A 43 3.19 -3.38 35.24
CA LYS A 43 3.76 -4.69 34.88
C LYS A 43 4.87 -5.12 35.84
N ALA A 44 5.73 -4.20 36.26
CA ALA A 44 6.78 -4.49 37.23
C ALA A 44 6.18 -4.82 38.62
N CYS A 45 5.15 -4.09 39.04
CA CYS A 45 4.44 -4.34 40.29
C CYS A 45 3.72 -5.69 40.29
N ASP A 46 3.01 -6.02 39.21
CA ASP A 46 2.30 -7.29 39.05
C ASP A 46 3.25 -8.49 39.14
N ARG A 47 4.41 -8.40 38.48
CA ARG A 47 5.49 -9.40 38.60
C ARG A 47 6.08 -9.47 40.00
N ALA A 48 6.39 -8.33 40.61
CA ALA A 48 7.04 -8.29 41.92
C ALA A 48 6.13 -8.73 43.09
N LEU A 49 4.80 -8.56 42.94
CA LEU A 49 3.81 -8.90 43.96
C LEU A 49 3.08 -10.23 43.67
N ASN A 50 3.30 -10.81 42.48
CA ASN A 50 2.68 -12.05 42.03
C ASN A 50 1.14 -12.02 42.07
N VAL A 51 0.55 -10.96 41.51
CA VAL A 51 -0.90 -10.67 41.59
C VAL A 51 -1.62 -10.73 40.24
N GLY A 52 -1.05 -11.43 39.24
CA GLY A 52 -1.60 -11.47 37.88
C GLY A 52 -1.59 -10.10 37.22
N ASN A 53 -2.51 -9.81 36.30
CA ASN A 53 -2.57 -8.54 35.54
C ASN A 53 -3.39 -7.44 36.25
N THR A 54 -3.40 -7.43 37.59
CA THR A 54 -4.28 -6.57 38.38
C THR A 54 -3.89 -5.10 38.27
N PHE A 55 -2.61 -4.78 38.49
CA PHE A 55 -2.14 -3.39 38.41
C PHE A 55 -2.08 -2.91 36.97
N ILE A 56 -1.76 -3.79 36.01
CA ILE A 56 -1.81 -3.47 34.57
C ILE A 56 -3.22 -3.02 34.19
N ALA A 57 -4.26 -3.78 34.55
CA ALA A 57 -5.65 -3.43 34.24
C ALA A 57 -6.04 -2.05 34.81
N ILE A 58 -5.58 -1.74 36.03
CA ILE A 58 -5.84 -0.44 36.67
C ILE A 58 -5.06 0.69 35.99
N ALA A 59 -3.78 0.49 35.67
CA ALA A 59 -2.97 1.49 34.97
C ALA A 59 -3.52 1.78 33.57
N SER A 60 -3.90 0.74 32.82
CA SER A 60 -4.57 0.86 31.53
C SER A 60 -5.90 1.60 31.64
N ALA A 61 -6.71 1.32 32.67
CA ALA A 61 -7.97 2.04 32.91
C ALA A 61 -7.74 3.51 33.29
N LEU A 62 -6.72 3.82 34.10
CA LEU A 62 -6.37 5.19 34.47
C LEU A 62 -5.80 5.97 33.29
N GLU A 63 -4.95 5.35 32.47
CA GLU A 63 -4.46 5.95 31.22
C GLU A 63 -5.62 6.20 30.26
N ALA A 64 -6.54 5.25 30.08
CA ALA A 64 -7.75 5.42 29.27
C ALA A 64 -8.64 6.57 29.77
N ALA A 65 -8.87 6.67 31.09
CA ALA A 65 -9.62 7.76 31.69
C ALA A 65 -8.92 9.13 31.50
N THR A 66 -7.58 9.15 31.59
CA THR A 66 -6.79 10.38 31.35
C THR A 66 -6.84 10.78 29.87
N ARG A 67 -6.79 9.82 28.95
CA ARG A 67 -6.95 10.05 27.49
C ARG A 67 -8.32 10.62 27.16
N GLN A 68 -9.38 10.11 27.78
CA GLN A 68 -10.75 10.66 27.64
C GLN A 68 -10.84 12.10 28.16
N GLN A 69 -10.13 12.44 29.24
CA GLN A 69 -10.08 13.81 29.75
C GLN A 69 -9.24 14.77 28.89
N GLN A 70 -8.34 14.26 28.04
CA GLN A 70 -7.45 15.07 27.19
C GLN A 70 -8.00 15.40 25.80
N GLY A 71 -9.30 15.19 25.55
CA GLY A 71 -9.92 15.55 24.26
C GLY A 71 -9.48 14.66 23.09
N TRP A 72 -9.04 13.43 23.39
CA TRP A 72 -8.78 12.43 22.35
C TRP A 72 -10.05 12.08 21.60
N VAL A 73 -9.98 12.14 20.28
CA VAL A 73 -10.98 11.56 19.39
C VAL A 73 -10.44 10.25 18.89
N GLN A 74 -11.18 9.15 19.08
CA GLN A 74 -10.87 7.85 18.50
C GLN A 74 -11.28 7.84 17.02
N PRO A 75 -10.33 7.90 16.07
CA PRO A 75 -10.68 7.93 14.66
C PRO A 75 -11.12 6.55 14.18
N ALA A 76 -12.12 6.52 13.29
CA ALA A 76 -12.60 5.32 12.62
C ALA A 76 -12.76 5.59 11.11
N GLN A 77 -11.63 5.80 10.43
CA GLN A 77 -11.61 6.38 9.08
C GLN A 77 -11.44 5.36 7.95
N LEU A 78 -11.47 4.06 8.24
CA LEU A 78 -11.31 3.06 7.18
C LEU A 78 -12.45 3.16 6.15
N PRO A 79 -12.15 3.21 4.85
CA PRO A 79 -13.17 3.16 3.82
C PRO A 79 -13.86 1.78 3.83
N ALA A 80 -15.04 1.70 3.22
CA ALA A 80 -15.78 0.45 3.12
C ALA A 80 -14.95 -0.63 2.39
N ALA A 81 -14.89 -1.83 2.97
CA ALA A 81 -14.32 -2.98 2.30
C ALA A 81 -15.14 -3.36 1.06
N LYS A 82 -14.48 -3.93 0.05
CA LYS A 82 -15.16 -4.40 -1.16
C LYS A 82 -16.00 -5.63 -0.83
N ARG A 83 -17.28 -5.62 -1.23
CA ARG A 83 -18.18 -6.77 -1.06
C ARG A 83 -17.66 -8.03 -1.74
N HIS A 84 -17.07 -7.87 -2.92
CA HIS A 84 -16.46 -8.96 -3.68
C HIS A 84 -14.95 -8.89 -3.50
N PHE A 85 -14.44 -9.63 -2.51
CA PHE A 85 -13.01 -9.82 -2.25
C PHE A 85 -12.69 -11.31 -2.38
N VAL A 86 -11.73 -11.68 -3.23
CA VAL A 86 -11.44 -13.07 -3.59
C VAL A 86 -9.95 -13.36 -3.53
N GLY A 87 -9.59 -14.50 -2.94
CA GLY A 87 -8.20 -14.96 -2.84
C GLY A 87 -7.42 -14.23 -1.75
N ARG A 88 -6.12 -14.06 -1.96
CA ARG A 88 -5.22 -13.25 -1.13
C ARG A 88 -5.01 -13.73 0.31
N HIS A 89 -5.27 -15.01 0.61
CA HIS A 89 -5.08 -15.57 1.95
C HIS A 89 -3.62 -15.46 2.42
N ASP A 90 -2.67 -15.82 1.55
CA ASP A 90 -1.24 -15.75 1.86
C ASP A 90 -0.79 -14.29 2.06
N ASP A 91 -1.32 -13.37 1.24
CA ASP A 91 -1.02 -11.94 1.32
C ASP A 91 -1.55 -11.33 2.64
N LEU A 92 -2.78 -11.69 3.04
CA LEU A 92 -3.38 -11.28 4.31
C LEU A 92 -2.58 -11.83 5.50
N HIS A 93 -2.17 -13.10 5.43
CA HIS A 93 -1.34 -13.70 6.46
C HIS A 93 0.04 -13.03 6.56
N GLY A 94 0.61 -12.58 5.44
CA GLY A 94 1.84 -11.80 5.44
C GLY A 94 1.74 -10.50 6.23
N LEU A 95 0.56 -9.87 6.28
CA LEU A 95 0.31 -8.66 7.05
C LEU A 95 0.07 -8.93 8.55
N ASP A 96 -0.26 -10.15 8.95
CA ASP A 96 -0.46 -10.49 10.37
C ASP A 96 0.82 -10.40 11.19
N GLY A 97 1.98 -10.39 10.54
CA GLY A 97 3.25 -10.03 11.17
C GLY A 97 3.25 -8.63 11.79
N LEU A 98 2.36 -7.73 11.37
CA LEU A 98 2.19 -6.40 11.97
C LEU A 98 1.45 -6.44 13.32
N LEU A 99 0.73 -7.51 13.62
CA LEU A 99 -0.04 -7.65 14.87
C LEU A 99 0.82 -8.09 16.05
N GLN A 100 2.15 -8.24 15.85
CA GLN A 100 3.10 -8.56 16.90
C GLN A 100 3.09 -7.44 17.96
N GLY A 101 2.86 -7.82 19.22
CA GLY A 101 2.71 -6.87 20.32
C GLY A 101 3.99 -6.11 20.67
N PRO A 102 3.87 -4.99 21.40
CA PRO A 102 5.00 -4.12 21.81
C PRO A 102 6.05 -4.81 22.70
N GLU A 103 5.80 -6.04 23.14
CA GLU A 103 6.72 -6.82 23.97
C GLU A 103 7.90 -7.41 23.18
N GLN A 104 7.81 -7.46 21.86
CA GLN A 104 8.82 -8.09 21.01
C GLN A 104 9.78 -7.07 20.38
N THR A 105 9.33 -5.83 20.11
CA THR A 105 10.18 -4.80 19.49
C THR A 105 9.78 -3.39 19.94
N LEU A 106 10.76 -2.49 19.98
CA LEU A 106 10.54 -1.04 20.18
C LEU A 106 10.20 -0.31 18.86
N ALA A 107 10.32 -0.99 17.72
CA ALA A 107 10.05 -0.43 16.41
C ALA A 107 8.54 -0.47 16.09
N VAL A 108 8.08 0.52 15.34
CA VAL A 108 6.72 0.51 14.78
C VAL A 108 6.73 -0.42 13.57
N PRO A 109 5.93 -1.51 13.57
CA PRO A 109 5.86 -2.39 12.42
C PRO A 109 5.26 -1.64 11.22
N VAL A 110 5.99 -1.65 10.10
CA VAL A 110 5.59 -1.04 8.82
C VAL A 110 5.55 -2.12 7.73
N ALA A 111 4.44 -2.27 7.02
CA ALA A 111 4.38 -3.07 5.80
C ALA A 111 4.13 -2.20 4.57
N VAL A 112 4.77 -2.55 3.46
CA VAL A 112 4.60 -1.90 2.15
C VAL A 112 4.00 -2.90 1.17
N ILE A 113 2.73 -2.71 0.85
CA ILE A 113 2.05 -3.44 -0.23
C ILE A 113 2.36 -2.73 -1.55
N ASN A 114 3.22 -3.32 -2.36
CA ASN A 114 3.64 -2.78 -3.65
C ASN A 114 3.22 -3.68 -4.82
N GLY A 115 3.08 -3.14 -6.02
CA GLY A 115 2.57 -3.91 -7.15
C GLY A 115 1.99 -3.04 -8.27
N PRO A 116 1.64 -3.64 -9.41
CA PRO A 116 1.14 -2.91 -10.56
C PRO A 116 -0.18 -2.18 -10.27
N PRO A 117 -0.53 -1.14 -11.06
CA PRO A 117 -1.84 -0.51 -11.01
C PRO A 117 -2.97 -1.52 -11.24
N GLY A 118 -4.09 -1.36 -10.51
CA GLY A 118 -5.27 -2.22 -10.64
C GLY A 118 -5.17 -3.62 -9.98
N VAL A 119 -4.01 -3.97 -9.38
CA VAL A 119 -3.78 -5.31 -8.78
C VAL A 119 -4.53 -5.55 -7.45
N GLY A 120 -5.08 -4.49 -6.83
CA GLY A 120 -5.89 -4.59 -5.61
C GLY A 120 -5.17 -4.26 -4.29
N LYS A 121 -4.07 -3.50 -4.30
CA LYS A 121 -3.30 -3.14 -3.09
C LYS A 121 -4.15 -2.47 -2.01
N THR A 122 -4.89 -1.42 -2.37
CA THR A 122 -5.79 -0.69 -1.46
C THR A 122 -6.89 -1.61 -0.93
N ALA A 123 -7.47 -2.46 -1.77
CA ALA A 123 -8.49 -3.42 -1.34
C ALA A 123 -7.93 -4.43 -0.32
N LEU A 124 -6.70 -4.92 -0.52
CA LEU A 124 -6.02 -5.80 0.43
C LEU A 124 -5.76 -5.10 1.77
N ALA A 125 -5.19 -3.88 1.74
CA ALA A 125 -4.92 -3.10 2.95
C ALA A 125 -6.19 -2.85 3.76
N VAL A 126 -7.27 -2.41 3.10
CA VAL A 126 -8.56 -2.13 3.73
C VAL A 126 -9.19 -3.41 4.28
N GLN A 127 -9.15 -4.51 3.53
CA GLN A 127 -9.67 -5.81 3.98
C GLN A 127 -8.95 -6.30 5.25
N TRP A 128 -7.61 -6.24 5.25
CA TRP A 128 -6.81 -6.61 6.41
C TRP A 128 -7.09 -5.69 7.60
N ALA A 129 -7.13 -4.38 7.38
CA ALA A 129 -7.38 -3.39 8.41
C ALA A 129 -8.73 -3.60 9.12
N HIS A 130 -9.80 -3.84 8.35
CA HIS A 130 -11.11 -4.19 8.92
C HIS A 130 -11.05 -5.48 9.73
N ARG A 131 -10.35 -6.51 9.25
CA ARG A 131 -10.19 -7.77 10.00
C ARG A 131 -9.49 -7.54 11.33
N ALA A 132 -8.32 -6.89 11.31
CA ALA A 132 -7.54 -6.64 12.51
C ALA A 132 -8.33 -5.84 13.57
N VAL A 133 -9.02 -4.77 13.14
CA VAL A 133 -9.86 -3.95 14.03
C VAL A 133 -11.01 -4.78 14.62
N ASN A 134 -11.69 -5.60 13.81
CA ASN A 134 -12.79 -6.46 14.28
C ASN A 134 -12.32 -7.56 15.25
N GLU A 135 -11.06 -8.00 15.14
CA GLU A 135 -10.42 -8.94 16.06
C GLU A 135 -9.95 -8.28 17.37
N GLY A 136 -10.17 -6.97 17.53
CA GLY A 136 -9.86 -6.21 18.74
C GLY A 136 -8.48 -5.57 18.76
N HIS A 137 -7.76 -5.58 17.64
CA HIS A 137 -6.50 -4.84 17.51
C HIS A 137 -6.75 -3.34 17.29
N PHE A 138 -5.77 -2.53 17.66
CA PHE A 138 -5.79 -1.07 17.51
C PHE A 138 -6.98 -0.38 18.20
N PRO A 139 -7.21 -0.65 19.51
CA PRO A 139 -8.37 -0.15 20.25
C PRO A 139 -8.43 1.37 20.36
N ASP A 140 -7.33 2.09 20.13
CA ASP A 140 -7.32 3.56 20.19
C ASP A 140 -7.80 4.20 18.87
N GLY A 141 -7.92 3.42 17.78
CA GLY A 141 -8.51 3.85 16.51
C GLY A 141 -7.63 3.62 15.28
N GLN A 142 -8.15 4.06 14.14
CA GLN A 142 -7.56 3.83 12.84
C GLN A 142 -7.76 5.01 11.88
N LEU A 143 -6.67 5.37 11.19
CA LEU A 143 -6.57 6.48 10.25
C LEU A 143 -6.33 5.93 8.85
N PHE A 144 -7.02 6.49 7.86
CA PHE A 144 -6.80 6.18 6.45
C PHE A 144 -6.47 7.47 5.71
N VAL A 145 -5.34 7.49 5.04
CA VAL A 145 -4.85 8.64 4.28
C VAL A 145 -4.64 8.22 2.84
N SER A 146 -5.23 8.95 1.90
CA SER A 146 -4.87 8.83 0.49
C SER A 146 -3.75 9.84 0.17
N LEU A 147 -2.57 9.35 -0.17
CA LEU A 147 -1.40 10.14 -0.52
C LEU A 147 -1.37 10.56 -2.01
N GLN A 148 -2.42 10.24 -2.76
CA GLN A 148 -2.67 10.66 -4.14
C GLN A 148 -1.62 10.23 -5.18
N GLY A 149 -0.68 9.35 -4.82
CA GLY A 149 0.21 8.71 -5.78
C GLY A 149 1.42 9.55 -6.17
N PRO A 150 2.22 9.05 -7.14
CA PRO A 150 3.48 9.65 -7.53
C PRO A 150 3.38 10.81 -8.53
N GLU A 151 2.18 11.24 -8.90
CA GLU A 151 2.01 12.34 -9.84
C GLU A 151 2.41 13.67 -9.14
N PRO A 152 3.46 14.37 -9.61
CA PRO A 152 4.11 15.44 -8.85
C PRO A 152 3.16 16.56 -8.39
N ASP A 153 2.19 16.92 -9.23
CA ASP A 153 1.28 18.04 -8.98
C ASP A 153 0.08 17.66 -8.09
N THR A 154 -0.17 16.37 -7.88
CA THR A 154 -1.32 15.88 -7.09
C THR A 154 -0.91 15.17 -5.82
N ALA A 155 0.37 14.81 -5.68
CA ALA A 155 0.90 14.08 -4.54
C ALA A 155 0.65 14.84 -3.23
N ALA A 156 0.09 14.16 -2.23
CA ALA A 156 -0.27 14.83 -0.97
C ALA A 156 0.99 15.28 -0.21
N ALA A 157 1.04 16.57 0.14
CA ALA A 157 2.15 17.11 0.91
C ALA A 157 2.08 16.61 2.37
N PRO A 158 3.17 16.09 2.95
CA PRO A 158 3.18 15.60 4.33
C PRO A 158 2.74 16.66 5.36
N PHE A 159 2.95 17.93 5.03
CA PHE A 159 2.53 19.06 5.85
C PHE A 159 1.01 19.10 6.02
N ASP A 160 0.26 19.04 4.93
CA ASP A 160 -1.20 19.08 4.93
C ASP A 160 -1.78 17.80 5.54
N VAL A 161 -1.21 16.65 5.16
CA VAL A 161 -1.61 15.35 5.71
C VAL A 161 -1.46 15.31 7.23
N LEU A 162 -0.36 15.84 7.79
CA LEU A 162 -0.18 15.88 9.25
C LEU A 162 -1.18 16.79 9.95
N GLU A 163 -1.60 17.89 9.31
CA GLU A 163 -2.65 18.73 9.88
C GLU A 163 -3.98 17.98 9.94
N ASP A 164 -4.37 17.29 8.87
CA ASP A 164 -5.58 16.48 8.85
C ASP A 164 -5.53 15.35 9.89
N LEU A 165 -4.39 14.66 10.01
CA LEU A 165 -4.17 13.62 11.01
C LEU A 165 -4.25 14.17 12.44
N LEU A 166 -3.66 15.33 12.70
CA LEU A 166 -3.71 15.99 14.02
C LEU A 166 -5.15 16.41 14.37
N ARG A 167 -5.88 16.98 13.41
CA ARG A 167 -7.32 17.31 13.60
C ARG A 167 -8.14 16.05 13.88
N ALA A 168 -7.88 14.96 13.16
CA ALA A 168 -8.59 13.70 13.30
C ALA A 168 -8.47 13.06 14.69
N VAL A 169 -7.34 13.27 15.38
CA VAL A 169 -7.12 12.78 16.75
C VAL A 169 -7.54 13.77 17.84
N GLY A 170 -8.13 14.91 17.46
CA GLY A 170 -8.69 15.91 18.37
C GLY A 170 -7.76 17.07 18.72
N VAL A 171 -6.66 17.29 17.97
CA VAL A 171 -5.82 18.49 18.19
C VAL A 171 -6.55 19.73 17.67
N PRO A 172 -6.78 20.75 18.52
CA PRO A 172 -7.38 22.01 18.08
C PRO A 172 -6.49 22.71 17.04
N PRO A 173 -7.07 23.37 16.00
CA PRO A 173 -6.30 24.02 14.95
C PRO A 173 -5.25 25.02 15.46
N GLU A 174 -5.54 25.71 16.57
CA GLU A 174 -4.65 26.72 17.17
C GLU A 174 -3.39 26.09 17.81
N ARG A 175 -3.42 24.78 18.03
CA ARG A 175 -2.30 24.00 18.59
C ARG A 175 -1.51 23.26 17.53
N ILE A 176 -1.90 23.33 16.26
CA ILE A 176 -1.18 22.70 15.16
C ILE A 176 -0.01 23.61 14.77
N PRO A 177 1.26 23.15 14.89
CA PRO A 177 2.42 23.96 14.56
C PRO A 177 2.47 24.38 13.09
N ALA A 178 3.16 25.48 12.79
CA ALA A 178 3.33 25.98 11.42
C ALA A 178 4.46 25.28 10.63
N GLU A 179 5.26 24.43 11.28
CA GLU A 179 6.42 23.77 10.69
C GLU A 179 6.21 22.25 10.62
N LEU A 180 6.66 21.62 9.52
CA LEU A 180 6.49 20.19 9.26
C LEU A 180 7.06 19.31 10.38
N ASP A 181 8.31 19.55 10.77
CA ASP A 181 8.99 18.75 11.80
C ASP A 181 8.30 18.86 13.16
N GLN A 182 7.75 20.03 13.47
CA GLN A 182 7.00 20.28 14.70
C GLN A 182 5.64 19.57 14.66
N ARG A 183 4.94 19.57 13.51
CA ARG A 183 3.71 18.78 13.32
C ARG A 183 3.98 17.29 13.49
N ALA A 184 5.04 16.78 12.87
CA ALA A 184 5.44 15.38 12.99
C ALA A 184 5.80 14.99 14.43
N ALA A 185 6.54 15.85 15.15
CA ALA A 185 6.83 15.64 16.57
C ALA A 185 5.56 15.64 17.43
N THR A 186 4.66 16.59 17.18
CA THR A 186 3.36 16.68 17.88
C THR A 186 2.53 15.43 17.62
N PHE A 187 2.46 14.96 16.38
CA PHE A 187 1.73 13.75 16.01
C PHE A 187 2.28 12.53 16.77
N ARG A 188 3.60 12.34 16.80
CA ARG A 188 4.22 11.28 17.60
C ARG A 188 3.92 11.41 19.10
N SER A 189 3.88 12.62 19.65
CA SER A 189 3.51 12.85 21.05
C SER A 189 2.05 12.49 21.33
N TYR A 190 1.12 12.80 20.42
CA TYR A 190 -0.30 12.45 20.58
C TYR A 190 -0.56 10.95 20.45
N LEU A 191 0.19 10.26 19.59
CA LEU A 191 0.11 8.80 19.42
C LEU A 191 0.87 8.02 20.49
N HIS A 192 1.66 8.68 21.34
CA HIS A 192 2.46 8.01 22.34
C HIS A 192 1.60 7.18 23.31
N GLY A 193 1.92 5.88 23.42
CA GLY A 193 1.21 4.95 24.30
C GLY A 193 -0.13 4.45 23.74
N ARG A 194 -0.44 4.78 22.47
CA ARG A 194 -1.67 4.35 21.79
C ARG A 194 -1.41 3.22 20.82
N GLU A 195 -2.42 2.37 20.71
CA GLU A 195 -2.47 1.27 19.76
C GLU A 195 -3.33 1.67 18.57
N MET A 196 -2.68 2.17 17.51
CA MET A 196 -3.34 2.77 16.34
C MET A 196 -2.94 2.06 15.06
N LEU A 197 -3.86 2.01 14.09
CA LEU A 197 -3.54 1.61 12.73
C LEU A 197 -3.52 2.83 11.80
N LEU A 198 -2.43 3.00 11.05
CA LEU A 198 -2.35 3.97 9.96
C LEU A 198 -2.29 3.23 8.63
N VAL A 199 -3.24 3.52 7.74
CA VAL A 199 -3.22 3.08 6.34
C VAL A 199 -2.84 4.26 5.46
N LEU A 200 -1.63 4.22 4.90
CA LEU A 200 -1.09 5.24 3.98
C LEU A 200 -1.24 4.73 2.54
N ASP A 201 -2.34 5.08 1.90
CA ASP A 201 -2.71 4.57 0.59
C ASP A 201 -2.09 5.39 -0.54
N ASN A 202 -1.54 4.71 -1.54
CA ASN A 202 -0.98 5.26 -2.77
C ASN A 202 0.19 6.24 -2.51
N ALA A 203 1.19 5.82 -1.72
CA ALA A 203 2.40 6.60 -1.47
C ALA A 203 3.29 6.71 -2.71
N ALA A 204 3.85 7.90 -2.97
CA ALA A 204 4.82 8.16 -4.03
C ALA A 204 6.22 7.64 -3.68
N ASP A 205 6.71 8.04 -2.50
CA ASP A 205 8.09 7.84 -2.07
C ASP A 205 8.22 7.75 -0.53
N ALA A 206 9.44 7.49 -0.06
CA ALA A 206 9.75 7.37 1.36
C ALA A 206 9.73 8.72 2.12
N GLN A 207 9.95 9.84 1.42
CA GLN A 207 9.95 11.18 2.04
C GLN A 207 8.53 11.59 2.44
N GLN A 208 7.52 11.17 1.69
CA GLN A 208 6.12 11.37 2.08
C GLN A 208 5.75 10.64 3.36
N ILE A 209 6.29 9.42 3.53
CA ILE A 209 5.89 8.51 4.61
C ILE A 209 6.58 8.88 5.92
N ARG A 210 7.88 9.20 5.87
CA ARG A 210 8.73 9.36 7.07
C ARG A 210 8.15 10.30 8.13
N PRO A 211 7.60 11.49 7.80
CA PRO A 211 7.01 12.39 8.81
C PRO A 211 5.73 11.84 9.46
N LEU A 212 5.03 10.92 8.79
CA LEU A 212 3.74 10.35 9.19
C LEU A 212 3.88 9.15 10.13
N LEU A 213 5.11 8.68 10.36
CA LEU A 213 5.34 7.47 11.15
C LEU A 213 5.17 7.74 12.66
N PRO A 214 4.40 6.89 13.37
CA PRO A 214 4.31 6.93 14.82
C PRO A 214 5.68 6.71 15.48
N GLY A 215 5.81 7.13 16.75
CA GLY A 215 7.05 7.01 17.51
C GLY A 215 7.02 5.97 18.63
N SER A 216 5.88 5.31 18.88
CA SER A 216 5.73 4.34 19.97
C SER A 216 5.31 2.96 19.47
N PRO A 217 5.84 1.88 20.07
CA PRO A 217 5.41 0.52 19.77
C PRO A 217 3.94 0.34 20.18
N GLY A 218 3.22 -0.55 19.48
CA GLY A 218 1.79 -0.81 19.65
C GLY A 218 0.91 -0.22 18.54
N SER A 219 1.41 0.78 17.80
CA SER A 219 0.82 1.21 16.52
C SER A 219 1.40 0.42 15.36
N ALA A 220 0.68 0.30 14.24
CA ALA A 220 1.17 -0.30 13.00
C ALA A 220 0.87 0.61 11.80
N VAL A 221 1.71 0.49 10.76
CA VAL A 221 1.54 1.25 9.52
C VAL A 221 1.48 0.31 8.32
N VAL A 222 0.40 0.41 7.54
CA VAL A 222 0.27 -0.27 6.24
C VAL A 222 0.35 0.79 5.15
N VAL A 223 1.35 0.65 4.27
CA VAL A 223 1.54 1.53 3.13
C VAL A 223 1.13 0.79 1.87
N THR A 224 0.38 1.43 0.97
CA THR A 224 0.23 0.94 -0.40
C THR A 224 1.00 1.84 -1.35
N SER A 225 1.70 1.26 -2.33
CA SER A 225 2.40 2.05 -3.34
C SER A 225 2.42 1.35 -4.68
N ARG A 226 2.52 2.15 -5.75
CA ARG A 226 2.77 1.65 -7.11
C ARG A 226 4.26 1.48 -7.39
N SER A 227 5.12 1.89 -6.47
CA SER A 227 6.57 1.69 -6.53
C SER A 227 7.03 0.80 -5.38
N ARG A 228 8.27 0.32 -5.46
CA ARG A 228 8.91 -0.42 -4.36
C ARG A 228 9.34 0.45 -3.17
N LEU A 229 9.19 1.78 -3.25
CA LEU A 229 9.63 2.75 -2.24
C LEU A 229 11.08 2.55 -1.78
N PRO A 230 12.07 2.64 -2.69
CA PRO A 230 13.47 2.56 -2.30
C PRO A 230 13.80 3.62 -1.25
N GLY A 231 14.61 3.27 -0.26
CA GLY A 231 14.98 4.15 0.84
C GLY A 231 14.07 4.08 2.08
N LEU A 232 12.90 3.42 2.02
CA LEU A 232 12.07 3.24 3.23
C LEU A 232 12.59 2.12 4.14
N MET A 233 13.05 0.99 3.58
CA MET A 233 13.58 -0.12 4.38
C MET A 233 14.76 0.29 5.29
N PRO A 234 15.78 1.02 4.81
CA PRO A 234 16.86 1.50 5.68
C PRO A 234 16.41 2.45 6.79
N LEU A 235 15.23 3.06 6.67
CA LEU A 235 14.71 4.02 7.65
C LEU A 235 13.94 3.34 8.78
N VAL A 236 13.10 2.34 8.48
CA VAL A 236 12.12 1.80 9.45
C VAL A 236 11.91 0.28 9.41
N ASP A 237 12.87 -0.49 8.86
CA ASP A 237 12.82 -1.95 8.78
C ASP A 237 11.48 -2.48 8.22
N ALA A 238 10.99 -1.80 7.19
CA ALA A 238 9.67 -2.07 6.62
C ALA A 238 9.63 -3.44 5.93
N ALA A 239 8.59 -4.23 6.20
CA ALA A 239 8.31 -5.46 5.48
C ALA A 239 7.77 -5.13 4.08
N SER A 240 8.42 -5.63 3.02
CA SER A 240 7.95 -5.46 1.65
C SER A 240 7.06 -6.63 1.23
N LEU A 241 5.83 -6.34 0.82
CA LEU A 241 4.85 -7.30 0.35
C LEU A 241 4.51 -7.02 -1.13
N PRO A 242 5.25 -7.60 -2.09
CA PRO A 242 4.93 -7.47 -3.50
C PRO A 242 3.65 -8.26 -3.82
N LEU A 243 2.64 -7.58 -4.32
CA LEU A 243 1.33 -8.14 -4.61
C LEU A 243 1.23 -8.58 -6.08
N PRO A 244 1.16 -9.89 -6.38
CA PRO A 244 1.05 -10.39 -7.75
C PRO A 244 -0.38 -10.23 -8.28
N GLU A 245 -0.59 -10.51 -9.57
CA GLU A 245 -1.92 -10.73 -10.16
C GLU A 245 -2.68 -11.86 -9.43
N LEU A 246 -4.00 -11.93 -9.60
CA LEU A 246 -4.77 -13.06 -9.06
C LEU A 246 -4.38 -14.35 -9.75
N ARG A 247 -4.44 -15.47 -9.01
CA ARG A 247 -4.34 -16.79 -9.63
C ARG A 247 -5.56 -16.99 -10.54
N GLN A 248 -5.38 -17.71 -11.64
CA GLN A 248 -6.46 -17.98 -12.60
C GLN A 248 -7.81 -18.42 -11.97
N PRO A 249 -7.86 -19.38 -11.01
CA PRO A 249 -9.13 -19.75 -10.38
C PRO A 249 -9.73 -18.62 -9.52
N GLU A 250 -8.90 -17.79 -8.89
CA GLU A 250 -9.35 -16.65 -8.08
C GLU A 250 -9.90 -15.54 -8.98
N ALA A 251 -9.27 -15.31 -10.14
CA ALA A 251 -9.71 -14.34 -11.14
C ALA A 251 -11.08 -14.71 -11.73
N ALA A 252 -11.27 -15.97 -12.12
CA ALA A 252 -12.57 -16.47 -12.58
C ALA A 252 -13.65 -16.37 -11.49
N LYS A 253 -13.29 -16.69 -10.24
CA LYS A 253 -14.19 -16.56 -9.09
C LYS A 253 -14.59 -15.11 -8.81
N LEU A 254 -13.68 -14.14 -9.01
CA LEU A 254 -14.02 -12.72 -8.89
C LEU A 254 -15.03 -12.28 -9.95
N ILE A 255 -14.85 -12.68 -11.21
CA ILE A 255 -15.85 -12.43 -12.27
C ILE A 255 -17.19 -13.04 -11.88
N GLY A 256 -17.20 -14.32 -11.47
CA GLY A 256 -18.41 -15.02 -11.07
C GLY A 256 -19.13 -14.39 -9.88
N ALA A 257 -18.38 -13.83 -8.92
CA ALA A 257 -18.95 -13.12 -7.79
C ALA A 257 -19.71 -11.85 -8.20
N VAL A 258 -19.30 -11.19 -9.29
CA VAL A 258 -19.93 -9.97 -9.81
C VAL A 258 -21.08 -10.29 -10.77
N ILE A 259 -20.89 -11.19 -11.75
CA ILE A 259 -21.94 -11.52 -12.75
C ILE A 259 -23.00 -12.49 -12.23
N GLY A 260 -22.76 -13.10 -11.06
CA GLY A 260 -23.58 -14.15 -10.47
C GLY A 260 -23.17 -15.56 -10.91
N GLN A 261 -23.18 -16.49 -9.94
CA GLN A 261 -22.65 -17.85 -10.14
C GLN A 261 -23.36 -18.63 -11.24
N VAL A 262 -24.68 -18.48 -11.40
CA VAL A 262 -25.47 -19.14 -12.45
C VAL A 262 -24.97 -18.78 -13.85
N ARG A 263 -24.63 -17.51 -14.09
CA ARG A 263 -24.10 -17.06 -15.39
C ARG A 263 -22.66 -17.50 -15.59
N ALA A 264 -21.88 -17.54 -14.52
CA ALA A 264 -20.48 -17.98 -14.57
C ALA A 264 -20.37 -19.48 -14.89
N ASP A 265 -21.20 -20.31 -14.23
CA ASP A 265 -21.20 -21.76 -14.39
C ASP A 265 -21.79 -22.22 -15.73
N ALA A 266 -22.55 -21.35 -16.41
CA ALA A 266 -23.10 -21.65 -17.74
C ALA A 266 -21.99 -21.80 -18.80
N ASN A 267 -20.87 -21.09 -18.66
CA ASN A 267 -19.70 -21.28 -19.52
C ASN A 267 -18.38 -20.95 -18.77
N PRO A 268 -17.86 -21.89 -17.96
CA PRO A 268 -16.66 -21.67 -17.16
C PRO A 268 -15.41 -21.41 -18.02
N GLY A 269 -15.36 -21.99 -19.22
CA GLY A 269 -14.26 -21.79 -20.17
C GLY A 269 -14.18 -20.35 -20.64
N ALA A 270 -15.32 -19.74 -21.00
CA ALA A 270 -15.39 -18.34 -21.40
C ALA A 270 -15.02 -17.38 -20.26
N VAL A 271 -15.40 -17.70 -19.01
CA VAL A 271 -15.01 -16.90 -17.83
C VAL A 271 -13.50 -16.97 -17.60
N ALA A 272 -12.90 -18.15 -17.71
CA ALA A 272 -11.47 -18.32 -17.59
C ALA A 272 -10.70 -17.57 -18.70
N GLU A 273 -11.19 -17.64 -19.95
CA GLU A 273 -10.60 -16.90 -21.06
C GLU A 273 -10.72 -15.38 -20.87
N LEU A 274 -11.88 -14.89 -20.43
CA LEU A 274 -12.08 -13.48 -20.12
C LEU A 274 -11.12 -13.02 -19.02
N ALA A 275 -10.91 -13.85 -17.99
CA ALA A 275 -9.99 -13.55 -16.90
C ALA A 275 -8.54 -13.38 -17.38
N GLU A 276 -8.08 -14.26 -18.28
CA GLU A 276 -6.75 -14.16 -18.90
C GLU A 276 -6.63 -12.91 -19.78
N ARG A 277 -7.68 -12.55 -20.53
CA ARG A 277 -7.69 -11.33 -21.36
C ARG A 277 -7.65 -10.05 -20.52
N CYS A 278 -8.23 -10.08 -19.33
CA CYS A 278 -8.12 -9.01 -18.34
C CYS A 278 -6.76 -9.02 -17.60
N GLY A 279 -5.85 -9.94 -17.96
CA GLY A 279 -4.56 -10.11 -17.31
C GLY A 279 -4.67 -10.43 -15.81
N ARG A 280 -5.80 -11.00 -15.38
CA ARG A 280 -6.07 -11.36 -13.98
C ARG A 280 -5.91 -10.20 -12.99
N LEU A 281 -6.02 -8.95 -13.47
CA LEU A 281 -6.02 -7.75 -12.63
C LEU A 281 -7.42 -7.51 -12.08
N PRO A 282 -7.61 -7.45 -10.74
CA PRO A 282 -8.92 -7.21 -10.13
C PRO A 282 -9.72 -6.05 -10.73
N LEU A 283 -9.07 -4.91 -11.02
CA LEU A 283 -9.75 -3.77 -11.63
C LEU A 283 -10.34 -4.11 -13.01
N ALA A 284 -9.54 -4.72 -13.89
CA ALA A 284 -9.99 -5.10 -15.24
C ALA A 284 -11.09 -6.18 -15.19
N LEU A 285 -10.97 -7.15 -14.27
CA LEU A 285 -11.96 -8.21 -14.07
C LEU A 285 -13.31 -7.65 -13.63
N VAL A 286 -13.31 -6.69 -12.69
CA VAL A 286 -14.56 -6.06 -12.23
C VAL A 286 -15.19 -5.22 -13.34
N LEU A 287 -14.43 -4.39 -14.05
CA LEU A 287 -14.95 -3.60 -15.18
C LEU A 287 -15.54 -4.50 -16.28
N ALA A 288 -14.87 -5.60 -16.62
CA ALA A 288 -15.38 -6.58 -17.59
C ALA A 288 -16.66 -7.25 -17.10
N ALA A 289 -16.73 -7.61 -15.83
CA ALA A 289 -17.92 -8.22 -15.24
C ALA A 289 -19.10 -7.22 -15.16
N GLU A 290 -18.84 -5.97 -14.79
CA GLU A 290 -19.86 -4.92 -14.76
C GLU A 290 -20.45 -4.66 -16.15
N ARG A 291 -19.63 -4.64 -17.20
CA ARG A 291 -20.09 -4.50 -18.59
C ARG A 291 -21.00 -5.65 -19.06
N ILE A 292 -20.83 -6.85 -18.50
CA ILE A 292 -21.74 -7.99 -18.71
C ILE A 292 -23.05 -7.79 -17.93
N VAL A 293 -22.97 -7.28 -16.70
CA VAL A 293 -24.15 -7.01 -15.85
C VAL A 293 -25.00 -5.86 -16.41
N SER A 294 -24.36 -4.80 -16.93
CA SER A 294 -25.02 -3.62 -17.50
C SER A 294 -25.63 -3.86 -18.90
N HIS A 295 -25.59 -5.10 -19.38
CA HIS A 295 -26.21 -5.55 -20.64
C HIS A 295 -25.66 -4.91 -21.92
N GLN A 296 -24.49 -4.26 -21.87
CA GLN A 296 -23.78 -3.87 -23.09
C GLN A 296 -23.22 -5.09 -23.84
N HIS A 297 -23.02 -6.22 -23.14
CA HIS A 297 -22.68 -7.52 -23.70
C HIS A 297 -23.45 -8.66 -23.05
N HIS A 298 -23.96 -9.61 -23.84
CA HIS A 298 -24.86 -10.64 -23.36
C HIS A 298 -24.17 -11.83 -22.66
N SER A 299 -22.86 -12.04 -22.83
CA SER A 299 -22.13 -13.16 -22.22
C SER A 299 -20.63 -12.91 -22.06
N ALA A 300 -19.98 -13.70 -21.17
CA ALA A 300 -18.53 -13.69 -21.01
C ALA A 300 -17.78 -14.09 -22.29
N GLU A 301 -18.38 -14.96 -23.11
CA GLU A 301 -17.83 -15.41 -24.39
C GLU A 301 -17.79 -14.28 -25.42
N ALA A 302 -18.88 -13.53 -25.56
CA ALA A 302 -18.95 -12.39 -26.47
C ALA A 302 -17.92 -11.32 -26.11
N LEU A 303 -17.81 -11.00 -24.81
CA LEU A 303 -16.82 -10.03 -24.34
C LEU A 303 -15.38 -10.56 -24.51
N ALA A 304 -15.13 -11.84 -24.23
CA ALA A 304 -13.81 -12.44 -24.49
C ALA A 304 -13.42 -12.38 -25.98
N ALA A 305 -14.38 -12.57 -26.90
CA ALA A 305 -14.15 -12.41 -28.32
C ALA A 305 -13.83 -10.96 -28.71
N GLU A 306 -14.57 -9.97 -28.17
CA GLU A 306 -14.30 -8.54 -28.38
C GLU A 306 -12.91 -8.14 -27.85
N LEU A 307 -12.50 -8.66 -26.70
CA LEU A 307 -11.20 -8.36 -26.07
C LEU A 307 -10.03 -9.16 -26.68
N LYS A 308 -10.26 -9.88 -27.78
CA LYS A 308 -9.22 -10.61 -28.49
C LYS A 308 -8.10 -9.71 -29.02
N PRO A 309 -8.40 -8.60 -29.72
CA PRO A 309 -7.41 -7.60 -30.07
C PRO A 309 -6.88 -6.91 -28.80
N GLN A 310 -5.55 -6.78 -28.68
CA GLN A 310 -4.92 -6.19 -27.49
C GLN A 310 -5.40 -4.76 -27.19
N GLN A 311 -5.73 -3.99 -28.23
CA GLN A 311 -6.19 -2.60 -28.11
C GLN A 311 -7.57 -2.50 -27.44
N ALA A 312 -8.47 -3.45 -27.73
CA ALA A 312 -9.81 -3.47 -27.15
C ALA A 312 -9.77 -3.67 -25.62
N ARG A 313 -8.73 -4.33 -25.11
CA ARG A 313 -8.54 -4.57 -23.67
C ARG A 313 -8.33 -3.30 -22.85
N LEU A 314 -7.82 -2.24 -23.45
CA LEU A 314 -7.59 -0.95 -22.80
C LEU A 314 -8.86 -0.10 -22.68
N ASN A 315 -9.87 -0.41 -23.49
CA ASN A 315 -11.13 0.33 -23.53
C ASN A 315 -12.15 -0.24 -22.53
N LEU A 316 -11.69 -1.08 -21.59
CA LEU A 316 -12.50 -1.48 -20.45
C LEU A 316 -12.78 -0.26 -19.58
N ALA A 317 -14.04 0.12 -19.55
CA ALA A 317 -14.57 1.22 -18.76
C ALA A 317 -16.00 0.89 -18.35
N GLU A 318 -16.40 1.36 -17.17
CA GLU A 318 -17.78 1.37 -16.71
C GLU A 318 -18.00 2.63 -15.87
N GLY A 319 -19.04 3.41 -16.20
CA GLY A 319 -19.25 4.74 -15.62
C GLY A 319 -18.05 5.66 -15.83
N ASP A 320 -17.54 6.25 -14.76
CA ASP A 320 -16.40 7.17 -14.76
C ASP A 320 -15.03 6.47 -14.60
N VAL A 321 -15.00 5.14 -14.48
CA VAL A 321 -13.76 4.38 -14.22
C VAL A 321 -13.25 3.77 -15.51
N VAL A 322 -12.07 4.21 -15.96
CA VAL A 322 -11.38 3.67 -17.13
C VAL A 322 -10.10 2.96 -16.69
N LEU A 323 -9.88 1.73 -17.19
CA LEU A 323 -8.66 0.97 -16.90
C LEU A 323 -7.39 1.75 -17.30
N ARG A 324 -7.48 2.51 -18.40
CA ARG A 324 -6.41 3.36 -18.91
C ARG A 324 -5.91 4.37 -17.89
N ASP A 325 -6.80 5.03 -17.15
CA ASP A 325 -6.44 6.09 -16.20
C ASP A 325 -5.52 5.54 -15.09
N ALA A 326 -5.76 4.30 -14.66
CA ALA A 326 -4.91 3.64 -13.69
C ALA A 326 -3.47 3.44 -14.21
N PHE A 327 -3.28 3.20 -15.52
CA PHE A 327 -1.96 3.10 -16.14
C PHE A 327 -1.36 4.48 -16.44
N GLU A 328 -2.19 5.44 -16.81
CA GLU A 328 -1.78 6.78 -17.18
C GLU A 328 -1.07 7.50 -16.03
N THR A 329 -1.62 7.45 -14.80
CA THR A 329 -0.95 8.04 -13.63
C THR A 329 0.44 7.44 -13.39
N SER A 330 0.60 6.13 -13.57
CA SER A 330 1.90 5.47 -13.40
C SER A 330 2.89 5.84 -14.51
N TYR A 331 2.39 6.11 -15.72
CA TYR A 331 3.19 6.56 -16.84
C TYR A 331 3.60 8.03 -16.72
N LYS A 332 2.71 8.91 -16.23
CA LYS A 332 2.99 10.34 -16.04
C LYS A 332 4.07 10.61 -14.98
N ALA A 333 4.27 9.68 -14.05
CA ALA A 333 5.30 9.78 -13.03
C ALA A 333 6.71 9.35 -13.50
N LEU A 334 6.87 8.91 -14.75
CA LEU A 334 8.17 8.53 -15.29
C LEU A 334 8.99 9.76 -15.66
N ASP A 335 10.32 9.63 -15.63
CA ASP A 335 11.18 10.56 -16.34
C ASP A 335 11.02 10.38 -17.87
N GLU A 336 11.41 11.40 -18.64
CA GLU A 336 11.23 11.44 -20.09
C GLU A 336 11.86 10.23 -20.81
N GLN A 337 13.03 9.81 -20.36
CA GLN A 337 13.76 8.71 -20.96
C GLN A 337 13.08 7.36 -20.65
N SER A 338 12.70 7.12 -19.39
CA SER A 338 11.93 5.94 -19.00
C SER A 338 10.58 5.88 -19.73
N ALA A 339 9.91 7.03 -19.92
CA ALA A 339 8.67 7.12 -20.68
C ALA A 339 8.89 6.75 -22.16
N ARG A 340 9.99 7.22 -22.78
CA ARG A 340 10.38 6.85 -24.15
C ARG A 340 10.61 5.35 -24.28
N VAL A 341 11.39 4.79 -23.36
CA VAL A 341 11.66 3.34 -23.31
C VAL A 341 10.35 2.57 -23.16
N PHE A 342 9.50 2.94 -22.20
CA PHE A 342 8.21 2.27 -21.97
C PHE A 342 7.37 2.18 -23.25
N ARG A 343 7.24 3.28 -23.98
CA ARG A 343 6.52 3.32 -25.26
C ARG A 343 7.15 2.40 -26.30
N GLY A 344 8.48 2.40 -26.41
CA GLY A 344 9.24 1.53 -27.32
C GLY A 344 9.03 0.05 -27.03
N LEU A 345 8.99 -0.35 -25.76
CA LEU A 345 8.75 -1.73 -25.34
C LEU A 345 7.38 -2.26 -25.81
N GLY A 346 6.39 -1.40 -25.98
CA GLY A 346 5.09 -1.76 -26.55
C GLY A 346 5.16 -2.24 -27.99
N LEU A 347 6.18 -1.83 -28.75
CA LEU A 347 6.39 -2.21 -30.14
C LEU A 347 7.25 -3.47 -30.31
N LEU A 348 7.95 -3.91 -29.24
CA LEU A 348 8.79 -5.10 -29.31
C LEU A 348 7.95 -6.38 -29.42
N PRO A 349 8.28 -7.29 -30.36
CA PRO A 349 7.68 -8.61 -30.41
C PRO A 349 8.15 -9.48 -29.23
N GLY A 350 7.27 -10.33 -28.71
CA GLY A 350 7.59 -11.31 -27.67
C GLY A 350 7.46 -10.78 -26.23
N HIS A 351 7.51 -11.71 -25.26
CA HIS A 351 7.21 -11.41 -23.86
C HIS A 351 8.45 -11.12 -23.00
N LEU A 352 9.63 -11.56 -23.43
CA LEU A 352 10.91 -11.30 -22.77
C LEU A 352 11.58 -10.07 -23.37
N ILE A 353 12.11 -9.22 -22.50
CA ILE A 353 12.73 -7.93 -22.84
C ILE A 353 14.15 -7.96 -22.29
N ASP A 354 15.15 -7.79 -23.15
CA ASP A 354 16.54 -7.64 -22.75
C ASP A 354 17.02 -6.19 -22.95
N VAL A 355 18.18 -5.87 -22.38
CA VAL A 355 18.78 -4.53 -22.44
C VAL A 355 19.13 -4.14 -23.88
N ALA A 356 19.62 -5.09 -24.69
CA ALA A 356 20.06 -4.84 -26.05
C ALA A 356 18.90 -4.42 -26.96
N SER A 357 17.81 -5.19 -26.95
CA SER A 357 16.58 -4.89 -27.71
C SER A 357 15.95 -3.59 -27.24
N THR A 358 16.03 -3.30 -25.94
CA THR A 358 15.54 -2.04 -25.36
C THR A 358 16.34 -0.84 -25.85
N ALA A 359 17.68 -0.93 -25.84
CA ALA A 359 18.57 0.09 -26.35
C ALA A 359 18.30 0.37 -27.84
N SER A 360 18.17 -0.69 -28.63
CA SER A 360 17.87 -0.58 -30.07
C SER A 360 16.51 0.07 -30.35
N ILE A 361 15.44 -0.30 -29.63
CA ILE A 361 14.10 0.25 -29.92
C ILE A 361 13.94 1.70 -29.42
N ALA A 362 14.55 2.05 -28.30
CA ALA A 362 14.47 3.40 -27.76
C ALA A 362 15.47 4.36 -28.42
N GLY A 363 16.50 3.84 -29.11
CA GLY A 363 17.56 4.64 -29.71
C GLY A 363 18.49 5.27 -28.67
N VAL A 364 18.76 4.55 -27.57
CA VAL A 364 19.59 5.02 -26.44
C VAL A 364 20.76 4.05 -26.19
N PRO A 365 21.85 4.50 -25.55
CA PRO A 365 22.94 3.61 -25.11
C PRO A 365 22.45 2.46 -24.22
N PRO A 366 23.13 1.29 -24.21
CA PRO A 366 22.76 0.15 -23.36
C PRO A 366 22.71 0.45 -21.86
N GLU A 367 23.58 1.34 -21.37
CA GLU A 367 23.62 1.77 -19.96
C GLU A 367 22.34 2.53 -19.58
N GLU A 368 21.93 3.44 -20.45
CA GLU A 368 20.70 4.22 -20.36
C GLU A 368 19.43 3.33 -20.46
N ALA A 369 19.44 2.34 -21.36
CA ALA A 369 18.37 1.35 -21.45
C ALA A 369 18.25 0.50 -20.18
N SER A 370 19.39 0.08 -19.62
CA SER A 370 19.44 -0.69 -18.37
C SER A 370 18.87 0.12 -17.19
N LEU A 371 19.28 1.38 -17.06
CA LEU A 371 18.75 2.29 -16.03
C LEU A 371 17.23 2.49 -16.18
N SER A 372 16.75 2.72 -17.41
CA SER A 372 15.33 2.87 -17.69
C SER A 372 14.54 1.60 -17.35
N LEU A 373 15.06 0.41 -17.67
CA LEU A 373 14.42 -0.86 -17.28
C LEU A 373 14.36 -1.02 -15.75
N CYS A 374 15.41 -0.61 -15.02
CA CYS A 374 15.40 -0.57 -13.56
C CYS A 374 14.32 0.37 -13.02
N ASN A 375 14.19 1.58 -13.58
CA ASN A 375 13.18 2.56 -13.19
C ASN A 375 11.76 2.04 -13.46
N LEU A 376 11.52 1.46 -14.63
CA LEU A 376 10.26 0.83 -14.99
C LEU A 376 9.92 -0.36 -14.09
N ALA A 377 10.93 -1.15 -13.68
CA ALA A 377 10.74 -2.26 -12.74
C ALA A 377 10.42 -1.76 -11.33
N ALA A 378 11.05 -0.66 -10.90
CA ALA A 378 10.76 0.00 -9.63
C ALA A 378 9.33 0.57 -9.59
N ALA A 379 8.80 1.01 -10.73
CA ALA A 379 7.42 1.49 -10.91
C ALA A 379 6.39 0.38 -11.25
N HIS A 380 6.80 -0.90 -11.22
CA HIS A 380 5.96 -2.05 -11.58
C HIS A 380 5.34 -1.99 -13.00
N LEU A 381 5.97 -1.26 -13.92
CA LEU A 381 5.60 -1.23 -15.34
C LEU A 381 6.25 -2.36 -16.15
N VAL A 382 7.37 -2.88 -15.65
CA VAL A 382 7.95 -4.17 -16.04
C VAL A 382 8.28 -4.98 -14.79
N GLN A 383 8.52 -6.28 -14.98
CA GLN A 383 8.91 -7.21 -13.93
C GLN A 383 10.21 -7.90 -14.34
N ARG A 384 11.18 -7.96 -13.43
CA ARG A 384 12.39 -8.74 -13.67
C ARG A 384 12.02 -10.23 -13.65
N HIS A 385 12.32 -10.93 -14.73
CA HIS A 385 12.03 -12.36 -14.87
C HIS A 385 13.21 -13.22 -14.41
N ASP A 386 14.41 -12.85 -14.82
CA ASP A 386 15.67 -13.45 -14.42
C ASP A 386 16.78 -12.39 -14.38
N GLU A 387 18.04 -12.81 -14.30
CA GLU A 387 19.17 -11.87 -14.23
C GLU A 387 19.28 -10.97 -15.47
N ARG A 388 18.81 -11.43 -16.64
CA ARG A 388 19.02 -10.81 -17.95
C ARG A 388 17.73 -10.28 -18.59
N HIS A 389 16.59 -10.81 -18.20
CA HIS A 389 15.32 -10.52 -18.86
C HIS A 389 14.29 -9.87 -17.94
N TYR A 390 13.51 -8.99 -18.56
CA TYR A 390 12.30 -8.40 -18.02
C TYR A 390 11.08 -8.93 -18.76
N ARG A 391 9.92 -8.79 -18.14
CA ARG A 391 8.60 -9.06 -18.72
C ARG A 391 7.71 -7.84 -18.51
N MET A 392 6.85 -7.57 -19.47
CA MET A 392 5.82 -6.54 -19.37
C MET A 392 4.46 -7.21 -19.45
N HIS A 393 3.57 -6.81 -18.54
CA HIS A 393 2.21 -7.33 -18.51
C HIS A 393 1.45 -6.97 -19.79
N ASP A 394 0.61 -7.88 -20.31
CA ASP A 394 -0.04 -7.72 -21.61
C ASP A 394 -0.88 -6.43 -21.73
N LEU A 395 -1.57 -6.04 -20.67
CA LEU A 395 -2.34 -4.79 -20.64
C LEU A 395 -1.43 -3.55 -20.63
N LEU A 396 -0.28 -3.61 -19.96
CA LEU A 396 0.71 -2.51 -19.97
C LEU A 396 1.40 -2.42 -21.33
N ARG A 397 1.68 -3.56 -21.97
CA ARG A 397 2.23 -3.62 -23.33
C ARG A 397 1.26 -3.04 -24.35
N ALA A 398 -0.02 -3.40 -24.25
CA ALA A 398 -1.07 -2.81 -25.09
C ALA A 398 -1.10 -1.28 -24.92
N TYR A 399 -1.04 -0.80 -23.67
CA TYR A 399 -1.03 0.63 -23.36
C TYR A 399 0.20 1.34 -23.93
N ALA A 400 1.40 0.80 -23.74
CA ALA A 400 2.63 1.30 -24.32
C ALA A 400 2.57 1.38 -25.86
N ALA A 401 2.06 0.33 -26.52
CA ALA A 401 1.92 0.28 -27.97
C ALA A 401 0.89 1.30 -28.50
N ASP A 402 -0.14 1.60 -27.70
CA ASP A 402 -1.11 2.63 -28.02
C ASP A 402 -0.51 4.04 -27.94
N LEU A 403 0.23 4.33 -26.86
CA LEU A 403 0.97 5.59 -26.72
C LEU A 403 1.96 5.80 -27.88
N ALA A 404 2.74 4.76 -28.24
CA ALA A 404 3.68 4.83 -29.36
C ALA A 404 2.99 5.17 -30.69
N ARG A 405 1.83 4.55 -30.97
CA ARG A 405 1.05 4.82 -32.19
C ARG A 405 0.47 6.23 -32.22
N GLN A 406 -0.06 6.71 -31.09
CA GLN A 406 -0.61 8.07 -30.99
C GLN A 406 0.46 9.14 -31.26
N LEU A 407 1.67 8.95 -30.74
CA LEU A 407 2.78 9.88 -30.94
C LEU A 407 3.33 9.85 -32.36
N ASN A 408 3.47 8.66 -32.96
CA ASN A 408 3.94 8.51 -34.34
C ASN A 408 2.91 9.03 -35.36
N GLY A 409 1.61 9.03 -35.02
CA GLY A 409 0.54 9.51 -35.89
C GLY A 409 0.20 11.00 -35.73
N ASN A 410 0.51 11.63 -34.60
CA ASN A 410 0.23 13.05 -34.35
C ASN A 410 1.16 13.65 -33.25
N PRO A 411 2.35 14.15 -33.61
CA PRO A 411 3.35 14.62 -32.64
C PRO A 411 2.88 15.82 -31.79
N GLY A 412 1.88 16.58 -32.23
CA GLY A 412 1.35 17.74 -31.50
C GLY A 412 0.56 17.41 -30.22
N ARG A 413 0.09 16.16 -30.05
CA ARG A 413 -0.68 15.72 -28.86
C ARG A 413 0.23 15.35 -27.67
N ALA A 414 1.52 15.16 -27.93
CA ALA A 414 2.53 14.80 -26.94
C ALA A 414 2.77 15.87 -25.87
N MET A 415 2.70 17.14 -26.29
CA MET A 415 2.88 18.31 -25.41
C MET A 415 1.79 18.40 -24.33
N ALA A 416 0.60 17.81 -24.56
CA ALA A 416 -0.49 17.79 -23.58
C ALA A 416 -0.28 16.76 -22.45
N ASN A 417 0.61 15.79 -22.62
CA ASN A 417 0.87 14.71 -21.65
C ASN A 417 2.17 14.92 -20.84
N GLY A 418 2.72 16.14 -20.81
CA GLY A 418 3.80 16.55 -19.90
C GLY A 418 5.22 16.07 -20.23
N HIS A 419 5.42 15.30 -21.31
CA HIS A 419 6.75 14.79 -21.70
C HIS A 419 7.14 15.30 -23.08
N ALA A 420 8.37 15.82 -23.24
CA ALA A 420 8.89 16.23 -24.55
C ALA A 420 9.00 15.02 -25.51
N ALA A 421 8.77 15.32 -26.79
CA ALA A 421 8.16 14.40 -27.73
C ALA A 421 9.12 13.96 -28.82
N ASP A 422 9.97 12.98 -28.51
CA ASP A 422 10.72 12.29 -29.56
C ASP A 422 9.92 11.09 -30.09
N PRO A 423 9.62 11.02 -31.40
CA PRO A 423 9.03 9.84 -32.02
C PRO A 423 9.98 8.64 -31.88
N ILE A 424 9.40 7.44 -31.77
CA ILE A 424 10.18 6.21 -31.76
C ILE A 424 10.57 5.91 -33.21
N PRO A 425 11.86 5.70 -33.52
CA PRO A 425 12.28 5.37 -34.88
C PRO A 425 11.53 4.11 -35.38
N PRO A 426 11.13 4.06 -36.66
CA PRO A 426 10.50 2.87 -37.21
C PRO A 426 11.42 1.65 -37.04
N LEU A 427 10.83 0.50 -36.69
CA LEU A 427 11.53 -0.78 -36.69
C LEU A 427 12.07 -1.03 -38.11
N ASN A 428 13.36 -0.80 -38.33
CA ASN A 428 14.02 -1.31 -39.52
C ASN A 428 14.06 -2.84 -39.38
N PRO A 429 13.53 -3.62 -40.35
CA PRO A 429 13.73 -5.07 -40.32
C PRO A 429 15.23 -5.34 -40.28
N PRO A 430 15.69 -6.37 -39.53
CA PRO A 430 17.10 -6.73 -39.57
C PRO A 430 17.48 -6.95 -41.03
N ALA A 431 18.55 -6.31 -41.48
CA ALA A 431 19.11 -6.53 -42.79
C ALA A 431 19.20 -8.04 -43.00
N ALA A 432 18.52 -8.55 -44.02
CA ALA A 432 18.61 -9.94 -44.41
C ALA A 432 20.07 -10.18 -44.84
N THR A 433 20.92 -10.57 -43.88
CA THR A 433 22.24 -11.09 -44.19
C THR A 433 22.02 -12.45 -44.82
N SER A 434 21.95 -12.44 -46.13
CA SER A 434 22.05 -13.59 -47.01
C SER A 434 23.28 -14.43 -46.63
N LEU A 435 23.06 -15.50 -45.87
CA LEU A 435 23.96 -16.64 -45.81
C LEU A 435 23.35 -17.76 -46.64
N ILE A 436 23.51 -17.63 -47.96
CA ILE A 436 23.55 -18.76 -48.89
C ILE A 436 24.79 -18.55 -49.75
N ALA A 437 25.86 -19.24 -49.39
CA ALA A 437 26.87 -19.84 -50.27
C ALA A 437 27.78 -20.72 -49.39
#